data_AF-A0ABD5ZU88-F1
#
_entry.id   AF-A0ABD5ZU88-F1
#
_cell.length_a   1.000
_cell.length_b   1.000
_cell.length_c   1.000
_cell.angle_alpha   90.00
_cell.angle_beta   90.00
_cell.angle_gamma   90.00
#
_symmetry.space_group_name_H-M   'P 1'
#
loop_
_entity.id
_entity.type
_entity.pdbx_description
1 polymer ?
#
loop_
_entity_poly.entity_id
_entity_poly.type
_entity_poly.pdbx_seq_one_letter_code
_entity_poly.pdbx_strand_id
1 'polypeptide(L)'
;MSTPTQPDRQVADFPLSFDAIVGRIGAPIFILDAGHEVVLWNDGMEALTGSSEADARAADSVGEAWYQDGRRAKTLADKVLEAPRDAHREFDVDRIDDGEYPEYRDRSTFTDTRGDTRHIVFSASPLYDGDELVGVVELVKDRTEDVRRRQRVEELVEEVRSTMHAIQDGDLGARADFDADEYIDEELLTVVDSLNEMGATLDGLVADVDEQTRDLRAITQEVADSATRMEEIAEEQADRTEEVAGEVSNLSATVEEVASTADSVADTSRQARDSAESGREVSREARDAMSSVRTSSQEVRTDVDELSGTVDEIDEVIDVINDIADQTNLLALNANIEAARADRDSEGFAVVANEIKSLAQQAQDQAGEIESMIVEVQRRTEGTVDSLETTEAQIDDGVSEVEASMEKLDDIVEAVGDAVAGIQEVSTATDEQAASAEEIAAMVDEARDRADQVAEEVTAVARAAERQTEKVAEIERSVGQLRGDGHGS
;
A
#
# COMPACT_ATOMS: atom_id res chain seq x y z
N MET A 1 106.68 47.49 -1.47
CA MET A 1 106.53 48.96 -1.60
C MET A 1 105.36 49.21 -2.52
N SER A 2 104.48 50.11 -2.07
CA SER A 2 103.52 50.88 -2.86
C SER A 2 102.28 50.13 -3.37
N THR A 3 101.19 50.28 -2.62
CA THR A 3 99.84 50.45 -3.16
C THR A 3 99.95 51.39 -4.38
N PRO A 4 99.50 51.00 -5.58
CA PRO A 4 99.48 51.91 -6.70
C PRO A 4 98.40 52.96 -6.39
N THR A 5 98.84 54.19 -6.21
CA THR A 5 98.02 55.40 -6.33
C THR A 5 97.20 55.26 -7.62
N GLN A 6 95.88 55.08 -7.50
CA GLN A 6 95.01 55.26 -8.64
C GLN A 6 95.21 56.71 -9.11
N PRO A 7 95.49 56.93 -10.40
CA PRO A 7 95.69 58.26 -10.92
C PRO A 7 94.38 59.04 -10.78
N ASP A 8 94.49 60.30 -10.34
CA ASP A 8 93.50 61.34 -10.60
C ASP A 8 93.07 61.24 -12.06
N ARG A 9 91.96 60.55 -12.30
CA ARG A 9 91.24 60.66 -13.56
C ARG A 9 90.57 62.03 -13.49
N GLN A 10 91.31 63.07 -13.89
CA GLN A 10 90.68 64.23 -14.49
C GLN A 10 89.74 63.68 -15.55
N VAL A 11 88.44 63.79 -15.30
CA VAL A 11 87.41 63.52 -16.30
C VAL A 11 87.70 64.50 -17.42
N ALA A 12 88.39 64.02 -18.45
CA ALA A 12 88.63 64.77 -19.67
C ALA A 12 87.26 65.18 -20.23
N ASP A 13 87.08 66.49 -20.48
CA ASP A 13 85.90 67.16 -21.04
C ASP A 13 84.75 66.21 -21.40
N PHE A 14 83.92 65.87 -20.41
CA PHE A 14 82.63 65.27 -20.70
C PHE A 14 81.82 66.34 -21.47
N PRO A 15 81.21 66.01 -22.63
CA PRO A 15 80.69 67.02 -23.57
C PRO A 15 79.45 67.77 -23.06
N LEU A 16 78.98 67.45 -21.84
CA LEU A 16 77.86 68.08 -21.16
C LEU A 16 78.36 68.65 -19.84
N SER A 17 77.95 69.87 -19.53
CA SER A 17 78.20 70.46 -18.21
C SER A 17 77.49 69.67 -17.12
N PHE A 18 77.96 69.80 -15.89
CA PHE A 18 77.31 69.25 -14.70
C PHE A 18 75.83 69.62 -14.65
N ASP A 19 75.49 70.89 -14.92
CA ASP A 19 74.11 71.38 -14.98
C ASP A 19 73.29 70.66 -16.06
N ALA A 20 73.88 70.38 -17.22
CA ALA A 20 73.19 69.67 -18.31
C ALA A 20 72.94 68.19 -18.01
N ILE A 21 73.72 67.57 -17.12
CA ILE A 21 73.53 66.18 -16.69
C ILE A 21 72.44 66.11 -15.63
N VAL A 22 72.55 66.91 -14.57
CA VAL A 22 71.59 66.89 -13.45
C VAL A 22 70.24 67.46 -13.87
N GLY A 23 70.21 68.42 -14.79
CA GLY A 23 69.00 68.92 -15.45
C GLY A 23 68.18 67.84 -16.15
N ARG A 24 68.85 66.80 -16.69
CA ARG A 24 68.15 65.67 -17.36
C ARG A 24 67.70 64.57 -16.40
N ILE A 25 68.07 64.62 -15.13
CA ILE A 25 67.58 63.68 -14.13
C ILE A 25 66.16 64.09 -13.78
N GLY A 26 65.18 63.25 -14.14
CA GLY A 26 63.75 63.54 -13.86
C GLY A 26 63.39 63.55 -12.37
N ALA A 27 64.30 63.16 -11.49
CA ALA A 27 64.11 63.30 -10.05
C ALA A 27 64.48 64.73 -9.60
N PRO A 28 63.65 65.39 -8.79
CA PRO A 28 63.93 66.71 -8.23
C PRO A 28 65.20 66.71 -7.37
N ILE A 29 66.19 67.50 -7.79
CA ILE A 29 67.50 67.65 -7.13
C ILE A 29 67.86 69.13 -7.08
N PHE A 30 68.33 69.58 -5.91
CA PHE A 30 68.98 70.88 -5.77
C PHE A 30 70.26 70.79 -4.93
N ILE A 31 71.12 71.79 -5.07
CA ILE A 31 72.40 71.88 -4.34
C ILE A 31 72.50 73.26 -3.72
N LEU A 32 72.88 73.29 -2.44
CA LEU A 32 73.25 74.50 -1.72
C LEU A 32 74.77 74.56 -1.55
N ASP A 33 75.37 75.75 -1.69
CA ASP A 33 76.75 75.95 -1.26
C ASP A 33 76.86 76.18 0.26
N ALA A 34 78.08 76.30 0.75
CA ALA A 34 78.36 76.61 2.15
C ALA A 34 77.78 77.96 2.65
N GLY A 35 77.36 78.84 1.74
CA GLY A 35 76.71 80.12 2.02
C GLY A 35 75.17 80.06 2.06
N HIS A 36 74.58 78.87 1.94
CA HIS A 36 73.13 78.64 1.78
C HIS A 36 72.57 79.19 0.45
N GLU A 37 73.41 79.44 -0.56
CA GLU A 37 72.95 79.85 -1.88
C GLU A 37 72.65 78.64 -2.78
N VAL A 38 71.58 78.72 -3.58
CA VAL A 38 71.21 77.67 -4.54
C VAL A 38 72.21 77.64 -5.70
N VAL A 39 73.07 76.63 -5.70
CA VAL A 39 74.04 76.37 -6.78
C VAL A 39 73.34 75.73 -7.96
N LEU A 40 72.44 74.79 -7.70
CA LEU A 40 71.75 74.02 -8.72
C LEU A 40 70.29 73.81 -8.32
N TRP A 41 69.39 73.95 -9.28
CA TRP A 41 67.96 73.63 -9.15
C TRP A 41 67.49 73.03 -10.47
N ASN A 42 67.30 71.72 -10.51
CA ASN A 42 67.07 71.03 -11.80
C ASN A 42 65.61 71.12 -12.29
N ASP A 43 65.39 70.69 -13.55
CA ASP A 43 64.07 70.63 -14.17
C ASP A 43 63.05 69.84 -13.33
N GLY A 44 63.50 68.82 -12.58
CA GLY A 44 62.66 68.07 -11.65
C GLY A 44 62.15 68.90 -10.47
N MET A 45 62.98 69.80 -9.94
CA MET A 45 62.59 70.75 -8.90
C MET A 45 61.61 71.80 -9.44
N GLU A 46 61.87 72.35 -10.62
CA GLU A 46 60.93 73.28 -11.27
C GLU A 46 59.59 72.60 -11.59
N ALA A 47 59.58 71.33 -12.01
CA ALA A 47 58.36 70.58 -12.23
C ALA A 47 57.59 70.28 -10.93
N LEU A 48 58.30 70.06 -9.82
CA LEU A 48 57.68 69.73 -8.54
C LEU A 48 57.16 70.96 -7.78
N THR A 49 57.90 72.07 -7.80
CA THR A 49 57.53 73.29 -7.07
C THR A 49 56.87 74.34 -7.95
N GLY A 50 57.13 74.34 -9.26
CA GLY A 50 56.73 75.42 -10.17
C GLY A 50 57.62 76.66 -10.12
N SER A 51 58.72 76.64 -9.35
CA SER A 51 59.70 77.72 -9.25
C SER A 51 60.92 77.40 -10.11
N SER A 52 61.32 78.33 -10.98
CA SER A 52 62.54 78.19 -11.76
C SER A 52 63.79 78.34 -10.88
N GLU A 53 64.96 77.91 -11.37
CA GLU A 53 66.23 78.13 -10.67
C GLU A 53 66.47 79.62 -10.35
N ALA A 54 66.04 80.52 -11.25
CA ALA A 54 66.15 81.96 -11.04
C ALA A 54 65.24 82.44 -9.90
N ASP A 55 64.04 81.88 -9.77
CA ASP A 55 63.13 82.18 -8.67
C ASP A 55 63.67 81.64 -7.34
N ALA A 56 64.25 80.43 -7.37
CA ALA A 56 64.85 79.80 -6.20
C ALA A 56 66.06 80.59 -5.66
N ARG A 57 66.89 81.15 -6.55
CA ARG A 57 67.99 82.06 -6.18
C ARG A 57 67.53 83.45 -5.73
N ALA A 58 66.36 83.89 -6.15
CA ALA A 58 65.80 85.20 -5.80
C ALA A 58 65.01 85.19 -4.48
N ALA A 59 64.66 84.01 -3.96
CA ALA A 59 63.95 83.85 -2.70
C ALA A 59 64.81 84.24 -1.49
N ASP A 60 64.19 84.70 -0.40
CA ASP A 60 64.93 85.08 0.83
C ASP A 60 65.53 83.84 1.52
N SER A 61 65.01 82.64 1.22
CA SER A 61 65.56 81.36 1.63
C SER A 61 65.12 80.25 0.67
N VAL A 62 65.88 79.17 0.59
CA VAL A 62 65.54 78.03 -0.27
C VAL A 62 64.26 77.33 0.20
N GLY A 63 64.01 77.35 1.51
CA GLY A 63 62.73 76.91 2.07
C GLY A 63 61.52 77.67 1.51
N GLU A 64 61.66 78.96 1.16
CA GLU A 64 60.58 79.77 0.56
C GLU A 64 60.36 79.45 -0.92
N ALA A 65 61.43 79.09 -1.65
CA ALA A 65 61.33 78.59 -3.03
C ALA A 65 60.77 77.15 -3.10
N TRP A 66 60.96 76.38 -2.04
CA TRP A 66 60.55 74.99 -1.94
C TRP A 66 59.11 74.82 -1.41
N TYR A 67 58.79 75.40 -0.25
CA TYR A 67 57.49 75.26 0.41
C TYR A 67 56.52 76.36 -0.03
N GLN A 68 55.72 76.08 -1.05
CA GLN A 68 54.72 77.03 -1.58
C GLN A 68 53.49 77.23 -0.68
N ASP A 69 53.39 76.49 0.42
CA ASP A 69 52.33 76.60 1.43
C ASP A 69 52.62 77.66 2.51
N GLY A 70 53.67 78.47 2.32
CA GLY A 70 54.06 79.56 3.22
C GLY A 70 54.88 79.11 4.43
N ARG A 71 55.27 77.84 4.51
CA ARG A 71 56.18 77.36 5.55
C ARG A 71 57.60 77.88 5.27
N ARG A 72 58.10 78.74 6.17
CA ARG A 72 59.52 79.15 6.19
C ARG A 72 60.38 78.17 6.99
N ALA A 73 60.30 76.89 6.61
CA ALA A 73 61.06 75.83 7.24
C ALA A 73 62.40 75.62 6.52
N LYS A 74 63.45 75.32 7.29
CA LYS A 74 64.75 74.91 6.73
C LYS A 74 64.58 73.62 5.93
N THR A 75 65.17 73.57 4.73
CA THR A 75 65.26 72.34 3.93
C THR A 75 66.13 71.30 4.64
N LEU A 76 66.11 70.05 4.19
CA LEU A 76 67.02 69.06 4.76
C LEU A 76 68.49 69.44 4.46
N ALA A 77 68.75 70.02 3.30
CA ALA A 77 70.04 70.56 2.90
C ALA A 77 70.49 71.67 3.84
N ASP A 78 69.63 72.61 4.23
CA ASP A 78 69.94 73.65 5.23
C ASP A 78 70.33 73.06 6.58
N LYS A 79 69.57 72.04 7.06
CA LYS A 79 69.85 71.35 8.33
C LYS A 79 71.21 70.62 8.26
N VAL A 80 71.52 70.00 7.13
CA VAL A 80 72.79 69.28 6.90
C VAL A 80 73.95 70.25 6.71
N LEU A 81 73.74 71.43 6.12
CA LEU A 81 74.78 72.48 6.04
C LEU A 81 75.20 72.97 7.44
N GLU A 82 74.23 73.14 8.34
CA GLU A 82 74.50 73.60 9.71
C GLU A 82 75.19 72.55 10.59
N ALA A 83 74.84 71.28 10.39
CA ALA A 83 75.38 70.16 11.17
C ALA A 83 75.78 68.98 10.26
N PRO A 84 76.83 69.12 9.43
CA PRO A 84 77.10 68.18 8.33
C PRO A 84 77.54 66.77 8.77
N ARG A 85 77.91 66.60 10.04
CA ARG A 85 78.23 65.29 10.65
C ARG A 85 77.24 64.83 11.72
N ASP A 86 76.37 65.73 12.18
CA ASP A 86 75.53 65.53 13.37
C ASP A 86 74.05 65.90 13.17
N ALA A 87 73.60 66.18 11.93
CA ALA A 87 72.23 66.61 11.64
C ALA A 87 71.14 65.70 12.25
N HIS A 88 71.34 64.38 12.24
CA HIS A 88 70.45 63.40 12.91
C HIS A 88 70.21 63.64 14.41
N ARG A 89 71.17 64.24 15.13
CA ARG A 89 71.04 64.55 16.56
C ARG A 89 70.42 65.93 16.78
N GLU A 90 70.75 66.89 15.92
CA GLU A 90 70.33 68.28 16.09
C GLU A 90 68.92 68.56 15.54
N PHE A 91 68.54 67.86 14.48
CA PHE A 91 67.29 68.11 13.74
C PHE A 91 66.37 66.89 13.64
N ASP A 92 66.70 65.80 14.35
CA ASP A 92 65.90 64.55 14.41
C ASP A 92 65.59 63.98 13.01
N VAL A 93 66.65 63.86 12.19
CA VAL A 93 66.57 63.29 10.83
C VAL A 93 67.27 61.93 10.79
N ASP A 94 66.83 61.04 9.90
CA ASP A 94 67.45 59.71 9.77
C ASP A 94 68.86 59.86 9.18
N ARG A 95 69.86 59.18 9.77
CA ARG A 95 71.22 59.07 9.19
C ARG A 95 71.43 57.69 8.60
N ILE A 96 71.97 57.66 7.39
CA ILE A 96 72.27 56.47 6.61
C ILE A 96 73.77 56.50 6.29
N ASP A 97 74.52 55.61 6.91
CA ASP A 97 75.96 55.46 6.68
C ASP A 97 76.22 54.44 5.56
N ASP A 98 75.84 54.79 4.33
CA ASP A 98 76.02 53.96 3.11
C ASP A 98 76.99 54.64 2.13
N GLY A 99 78.24 54.85 2.56
CA GLY A 99 79.27 55.52 1.76
C GLY A 99 80.42 56.13 2.58
N GLU A 100 81.30 56.86 1.89
CA GLU A 100 82.41 57.62 2.50
C GLU A 100 81.90 58.84 3.33
N TYR A 101 80.69 59.32 3.02
CA TYR A 101 80.02 60.43 3.69
C TYR A 101 78.59 60.04 4.12
N PRO A 102 78.07 60.56 5.24
CA PRO A 102 76.72 60.23 5.71
C PRO A 102 75.64 60.84 4.81
N GLU A 103 74.64 60.04 4.45
CA GLU A 103 73.39 60.52 3.86
C GLU A 103 72.37 60.76 4.98
N TYR A 104 71.62 61.86 4.92
CA TYR A 104 70.53 62.14 5.82
C TYR A 104 69.20 62.05 5.09
N ARG A 105 68.16 61.54 5.75
CA ARG A 105 66.84 61.35 5.17
C ARG A 105 65.77 61.91 6.10
N ASP A 106 64.78 62.55 5.50
CA ASP A 106 63.61 63.08 6.22
C ASP A 106 62.36 62.81 5.38
N ARG A 107 61.18 62.82 5.99
CA ARG A 107 59.90 62.61 5.30
C ARG A 107 58.96 63.75 5.64
N SER A 108 58.26 64.25 4.63
CA SER A 108 57.25 65.27 4.86
C SER A 108 56.11 65.14 3.86
N THR A 109 55.10 65.95 4.07
CA THR A 109 54.05 66.21 3.10
C THR A 109 54.06 67.68 2.72
N PHE A 110 53.85 67.94 1.44
CA PHE A 110 53.66 69.29 0.94
C PHE A 110 52.45 69.32 0.02
N THR A 111 51.88 70.50 -0.15
CA THR A 111 50.78 70.72 -1.10
C THR A 111 51.37 71.23 -2.39
N ASP A 112 51.14 70.51 -3.49
CA ASP A 112 51.61 70.96 -4.80
C ASP A 112 50.76 72.13 -5.33
N THR A 113 51.16 72.64 -6.49
CA THR A 113 50.51 73.78 -7.16
C THR A 113 49.06 73.53 -7.59
N ARG A 114 48.60 72.26 -7.55
CA ARG A 114 47.22 71.86 -7.86
C ARG A 114 46.37 71.70 -6.61
N GLY A 115 46.96 71.85 -5.42
CA GLY A 115 46.30 71.65 -4.14
C GLY A 115 46.35 70.21 -3.64
N ASP A 116 47.08 69.32 -4.32
CA ASP A 116 47.19 67.91 -3.93
C ASP A 116 48.23 67.73 -2.84
N THR A 117 47.90 66.94 -1.82
CA THR A 117 48.89 66.52 -0.81
C THR A 117 49.83 65.50 -1.44
N ARG A 118 51.12 65.83 -1.46
CA ARG A 118 52.20 64.98 -1.91
C ARG A 118 52.96 64.40 -0.72
N HIS A 119 53.26 63.11 -0.78
CA HIS A 119 54.10 62.43 0.21
C HIS A 119 55.50 62.31 -0.34
N ILE A 120 56.48 62.93 0.31
CA ILE A 120 57.85 63.02 -0.20
C ILE A 120 58.86 62.52 0.82
N VAL A 121 59.96 61.99 0.29
CA VAL A 121 61.14 61.60 1.05
C VAL A 121 62.31 62.44 0.53
N PHE A 122 62.96 63.15 1.45
CA PHE A 122 64.16 63.93 1.18
C PHE A 122 65.38 63.09 1.47
N SER A 123 66.43 63.21 0.68
CA SER A 123 67.72 62.60 0.96
C SER A 123 68.81 63.62 0.67
N ALA A 124 69.53 64.05 1.69
CA ALA A 124 70.55 65.08 1.60
C ALA A 124 71.93 64.52 1.96
N SER A 125 72.95 64.85 1.17
CA SER A 125 74.32 64.42 1.39
C SER A 125 75.28 65.61 1.33
N PRO A 126 76.16 65.78 2.34
CA PRO A 126 77.16 66.85 2.33
C PRO A 126 78.23 66.59 1.25
N LEU A 127 78.64 67.65 0.58
CA LEU A 127 79.67 67.67 -0.44
C LEU A 127 80.94 68.31 0.14
N TYR A 128 82.06 67.60 0.05
CA TYR A 128 83.35 68.05 0.55
C TYR A 128 84.38 68.17 -0.58
N ASP A 129 85.19 69.23 -0.54
CA ASP A 129 86.45 69.34 -1.29
C ASP A 129 87.61 69.20 -0.29
N GLY A 130 88.19 68.01 -0.22
CA GLY A 130 89.09 67.64 0.88
C GLY A 130 88.36 67.58 2.23
N ASP A 131 88.79 68.38 3.20
CA ASP A 131 88.17 68.50 4.53
C ASP A 131 87.18 69.70 4.63
N GLU A 132 87.03 70.49 3.56
CA GLU A 132 86.17 71.68 3.54
C GLU A 132 84.78 71.31 3.00
N LEU A 133 83.73 71.66 3.74
CA LEU A 133 82.34 71.52 3.27
C LEU A 133 82.08 72.57 2.20
N VAL A 134 81.81 72.12 0.97
CA VAL A 134 81.55 73.02 -0.16
C VAL A 134 80.07 73.16 -0.47
N GLY A 135 79.22 72.24 0.01
CA GLY A 135 77.79 72.32 -0.18
C GLY A 135 77.04 71.09 0.31
N VAL A 136 75.74 71.02 0.01
CA VAL A 136 74.88 69.86 0.25
C VAL A 136 74.01 69.64 -0.97
N VAL A 137 73.95 68.39 -1.46
CA VAL A 137 72.97 67.98 -2.46
C VAL A 137 71.76 67.38 -1.77
N GLU A 138 70.56 67.76 -2.19
CA GLU A 138 69.30 67.16 -1.73
C GLU A 138 68.49 66.64 -2.92
N LEU A 139 68.04 65.39 -2.79
CA LEU A 139 67.16 64.67 -3.71
C LEU A 139 65.78 64.52 -3.07
N VAL A 140 64.72 64.80 -3.82
CA VAL A 140 63.34 64.59 -3.39
C VAL A 140 62.69 63.46 -4.17
N LYS A 141 62.12 62.48 -3.47
CA LYS A 141 61.37 61.37 -4.07
C LYS A 141 59.88 61.48 -3.73
N ASP A 142 59.03 61.60 -4.74
CA ASP A 142 57.57 61.49 -4.59
C ASP A 142 57.17 60.02 -4.34
N ARG A 143 56.37 59.80 -3.30
CA ARG A 143 55.80 58.53 -2.85
C ARG A 143 54.28 58.61 -2.70
N THR A 144 53.64 59.63 -3.27
CA THR A 144 52.19 59.85 -3.18
C THR A 144 51.41 58.65 -3.72
N GLU A 145 51.80 58.12 -4.88
CA GLU A 145 51.19 56.93 -5.47
C GLU A 145 51.37 55.69 -4.57
N ASP A 146 52.57 55.45 -4.03
CA ASP A 146 52.83 54.36 -3.08
C ASP A 146 51.96 54.43 -1.82
N VAL A 147 51.74 55.65 -1.30
CA VAL A 147 50.94 55.88 -0.09
C VAL A 147 49.45 55.71 -0.40
N ARG A 148 48.94 56.32 -1.47
CA ARG A 148 47.54 56.19 -1.90
C ARG A 148 47.18 54.75 -2.23
N ARG A 149 48.04 54.04 -2.98
CA ARG A 149 47.88 52.60 -3.25
C ARG A 149 47.81 51.78 -1.97
N ARG A 150 48.67 52.05 -0.99
CA ARG A 150 48.62 51.34 0.30
C ARG A 150 47.32 51.60 1.05
N GLN A 151 46.88 52.85 1.14
CA GLN A 151 45.62 53.21 1.81
C GLN A 151 44.41 52.55 1.14
N ARG A 152 44.34 52.57 -0.19
CA ARG A 152 43.25 51.93 -0.92
C ARG A 152 43.25 50.41 -0.74
N VAL A 153 44.42 49.77 -0.70
CA VAL A 153 44.51 48.34 -0.37
C VAL A 153 44.08 48.07 1.08
N GLU A 154 44.43 48.93 2.03
CA GLU A 154 43.97 48.82 3.43
C GLU A 154 42.43 48.93 3.53
N GLU A 155 41.83 49.90 2.85
CA GLU A 155 40.37 50.07 2.75
C GLU A 155 39.69 48.86 2.10
N LEU A 156 40.25 48.33 1.01
CA LEU A 156 39.74 47.14 0.33
C LEU A 156 39.74 45.91 1.27
N VAL A 157 40.83 45.72 2.00
CA VAL A 157 40.96 44.62 2.96
C VAL A 157 39.96 44.78 4.11
N GLU A 158 39.74 46.01 4.58
CA GLU A 158 38.74 46.30 5.61
C GLU A 158 37.32 46.00 5.13
N GLU A 159 36.98 46.40 3.90
CA GLU A 159 35.68 46.10 3.28
C GLU A 159 35.45 44.59 3.14
N VAL A 160 36.39 43.88 2.49
CA VAL A 160 36.34 42.41 2.35
C VAL A 160 36.20 41.73 3.70
N ARG A 161 36.95 42.17 4.72
CA ARG A 161 36.88 41.61 6.07
C ARG A 161 35.53 41.89 6.72
N SER A 162 34.99 43.10 6.57
CA SER A 162 33.69 43.50 7.11
C SER A 162 32.56 42.64 6.52
N THR A 163 32.51 42.53 5.19
CA THR A 163 31.52 41.69 4.49
C THR A 163 31.67 40.23 4.88
N MET A 164 32.89 39.70 4.96
CA MET A 164 33.12 38.32 5.38
C MET A 164 32.62 38.07 6.81
N HIS A 165 32.80 39.02 7.73
CA HIS A 165 32.23 38.93 9.08
C HIS A 165 30.71 38.99 9.07
N ALA A 166 30.09 39.88 8.28
CA ALA A 166 28.64 39.94 8.14
C ALA A 166 28.06 38.61 7.65
N ILE A 167 28.66 38.01 6.61
CA ILE A 167 28.27 36.67 6.10
C ILE A 167 28.48 35.60 7.17
N GLN A 168 29.58 35.65 7.93
CA GLN A 168 29.86 34.71 9.02
C GLN A 168 28.84 34.82 10.16
N ASP A 169 28.35 36.02 10.45
CA ASP A 169 27.35 36.29 11.49
C ASP A 169 25.92 36.01 11.02
N GLY A 170 25.74 35.63 9.76
CA GLY A 170 24.48 35.15 9.19
C GLY A 170 23.76 36.14 8.29
N ASP A 171 24.32 37.33 8.05
CA ASP A 171 23.86 38.23 6.98
C ASP A 171 24.38 37.75 5.63
N LEU A 172 23.75 36.70 5.11
CA LEU A 172 24.09 36.10 3.81
C LEU A 172 23.76 37.04 2.63
N GLY A 173 23.03 38.13 2.88
CA GLY A 173 22.75 39.19 1.91
C GLY A 173 23.89 40.21 1.76
N ALA A 174 24.84 40.25 2.69
CA ALA A 174 25.93 41.21 2.69
C ALA A 174 26.82 41.06 1.44
N ARG A 175 27.11 42.18 0.78
CA ARG A 175 27.99 42.24 -0.39
C ARG A 175 29.02 43.34 -0.19
N ALA A 176 30.26 43.05 -0.57
CA ALA A 176 31.35 44.02 -0.56
C ALA A 176 31.14 44.97 -1.74
N ASP A 177 31.24 46.27 -1.46
CA ASP A 177 31.13 47.33 -2.47
C ASP A 177 32.41 48.17 -2.45
N PHE A 178 33.17 48.12 -3.53
CA PHE A 178 34.46 48.80 -3.61
C PHE A 178 34.72 49.34 -5.01
N ASP A 179 34.84 50.66 -5.11
CA ASP A 179 35.05 51.36 -6.38
C ASP A 179 36.46 51.11 -6.96
N ALA A 180 36.51 50.84 -8.26
CA ALA A 180 37.75 50.80 -9.02
C ALA A 180 38.33 52.22 -9.20
N ASP A 181 39.64 52.37 -9.01
CA ASP A 181 40.36 53.62 -9.27
C ASP A 181 41.80 53.38 -9.75
N GLU A 182 42.54 54.46 -10.01
CA GLU A 182 43.92 54.41 -10.54
C GLU A 182 44.95 53.80 -9.58
N TYR A 183 44.60 53.59 -8.30
CA TYR A 183 45.51 53.09 -7.27
C TYR A 183 45.29 51.61 -6.93
N ILE A 184 44.28 50.95 -7.53
CA ILE A 184 43.95 49.55 -7.29
C ILE A 184 44.04 48.75 -8.59
N ASP A 185 44.80 47.65 -8.55
CA ASP A 185 44.89 46.75 -9.69
C ASP A 185 43.57 45.97 -9.86
N GLU A 186 43.12 45.78 -11.10
CA GLU A 186 41.91 45.01 -11.42
C GLU A 186 41.94 43.58 -10.83
N GLU A 187 43.13 42.96 -10.74
CA GLU A 187 43.30 41.64 -10.12
C GLU A 187 42.87 41.61 -8.65
N LEU A 188 43.04 42.71 -7.91
CA LEU A 188 42.60 42.78 -6.51
C LEU A 188 41.08 42.89 -6.38
N LEU A 189 40.40 43.52 -7.35
CA LEU A 189 38.94 43.61 -7.39
C LEU A 189 38.28 42.24 -7.65
N THR A 190 38.97 41.32 -8.30
CA THR A 190 38.46 39.94 -8.48
C THR A 190 38.21 39.21 -7.16
N VAL A 191 38.86 39.63 -6.07
CA VAL A 191 38.62 39.09 -4.71
C VAL A 191 37.24 39.52 -4.19
N VAL A 192 36.83 40.77 -4.46
CA VAL A 192 35.50 41.29 -4.12
C VAL A 192 34.43 40.53 -4.89
N ASP A 193 34.63 40.36 -6.19
CA ASP A 193 33.72 39.58 -7.04
C ASP A 193 33.61 38.12 -6.54
N SER A 194 34.73 37.48 -6.23
CA SER A 194 34.77 36.10 -5.70
C SER A 194 34.06 35.98 -4.35
N LEU A 195 34.22 36.97 -3.45
CA LEU A 195 33.52 37.01 -2.17
C LEU A 195 32.02 37.17 -2.37
N ASN A 196 31.60 38.07 -3.26
CA ASN A 196 30.20 38.32 -3.56
C ASN A 196 29.52 37.10 -4.22
N GLU A 197 30.22 36.42 -5.13
CA GLU A 197 29.77 35.17 -5.73
C GLU A 197 29.65 34.04 -4.68
N MET A 198 30.62 33.94 -3.77
CA MET A 198 30.56 33.00 -2.65
C MET A 198 29.38 33.30 -1.71
N GLY A 199 29.14 34.57 -1.37
CA GLY A 199 28.00 35.01 -0.57
C GLY A 199 26.67 34.70 -1.25
N ALA A 200 26.55 34.97 -2.55
CA ALA A 200 25.35 34.63 -3.33
C ALA A 200 25.10 33.12 -3.41
N THR A 201 26.16 32.33 -3.56
CA THR A 201 26.07 30.86 -3.56
C THR A 201 25.61 30.34 -2.20
N LEU A 202 26.16 30.86 -1.10
CA LEU A 202 25.75 30.48 0.26
C LEU A 202 24.30 30.85 0.56
N ASP A 203 23.87 32.07 0.21
CA ASP A 203 22.48 32.53 0.37
C ASP A 203 21.49 31.63 -0.39
N GLY A 204 21.81 31.31 -1.65
CA GLY A 204 21.03 30.38 -2.46
C GLY A 204 20.92 28.98 -1.86
N LEU A 205 22.05 28.40 -1.40
CA LEU A 205 22.06 27.08 -0.76
C LEU A 205 21.22 27.04 0.53
N VAL A 206 21.27 28.10 1.33
CA VAL A 206 20.48 28.19 2.57
C VAL A 206 18.99 28.36 2.24
N ALA A 207 18.64 29.11 1.20
CA ALA A 207 17.26 29.20 0.70
C ALA A 207 16.74 27.84 0.20
N ASP A 208 17.52 27.11 -0.59
CA ASP A 208 17.15 25.80 -1.11
C ASP A 208 16.94 24.77 0.02
N VAL A 209 17.84 24.74 1.02
CA VAL A 209 17.70 23.83 2.18
C VAL A 209 16.46 24.17 3.00
N ASP A 210 16.16 25.45 3.19
CA ASP A 210 14.98 25.92 3.92
C ASP A 210 13.68 25.53 3.22
N GLU A 211 13.60 25.68 1.89
CA GLU A 211 12.46 25.20 1.09
C GLU A 211 12.30 23.68 1.18
N GLN A 212 13.38 22.92 0.93
CA GLN A 212 13.36 21.45 1.01
C GLN A 212 12.97 20.95 2.41
N THR A 213 13.35 21.66 3.47
CA THR A 213 13.01 21.30 4.85
C THR A 213 11.52 21.50 5.12
N ARG A 214 10.91 22.57 4.59
CA ARG A 214 9.45 22.77 4.68
C ARG A 214 8.67 21.69 3.93
N ASP A 215 9.12 21.33 2.73
CA ASP A 215 8.50 20.24 1.96
C ASP A 215 8.63 18.90 2.69
N LEU A 216 9.82 18.61 3.24
CA LEU A 216 10.06 17.41 4.02
C LEU A 216 9.15 17.35 5.25
N ARG A 217 8.92 18.48 5.92
CA ARG A 217 7.98 18.58 7.04
C ARG A 217 6.55 18.22 6.62
N ALA A 218 6.08 18.79 5.51
CA ALA A 218 4.74 18.55 5.00
C ALA A 218 4.53 17.07 4.65
N ILE A 219 5.49 16.46 3.93
CA ILE A 219 5.45 15.03 3.59
C ILE A 219 5.47 14.16 4.85
N THR A 220 6.29 14.51 5.85
CA THR A 220 6.36 13.76 7.11
C THR A 220 5.02 13.78 7.86
N GLN A 221 4.34 14.93 7.88
CA GLN A 221 3.00 15.03 8.48
C GLN A 221 1.98 14.18 7.71
N GLU A 222 2.02 14.21 6.38
CA GLU A 222 1.13 13.38 5.55
C GLU A 222 1.35 11.87 5.81
N VAL A 223 2.60 11.44 5.98
CA VAL A 223 2.95 10.07 6.35
C VAL A 223 2.40 9.71 7.73
N ALA A 224 2.53 10.61 8.72
CA ALA A 224 1.98 10.39 10.06
C ALA A 224 0.45 10.25 10.03
N ASP A 225 -0.24 11.15 9.34
CA ASP A 225 -1.71 11.09 9.19
C ASP A 225 -2.15 9.82 8.45
N SER A 226 -1.36 9.37 7.47
CA SER A 226 -1.61 8.13 6.74
C SER A 226 -1.43 6.89 7.63
N ALA A 227 -0.41 6.90 8.51
CA ALA A 227 -0.20 5.84 9.49
C ALA A 227 -1.40 5.72 10.44
N THR A 228 -1.89 6.83 11.01
CA THR A 228 -3.09 6.80 11.87
C THR A 228 -4.31 6.22 11.15
N ARG A 229 -4.56 6.60 9.89
CA ARG A 229 -5.66 6.01 9.11
C ARG A 229 -5.47 4.51 8.87
N MET A 230 -4.24 4.06 8.64
CA MET A 230 -3.97 2.64 8.44
C MET A 230 -4.16 1.84 9.74
N GLU A 231 -3.88 2.42 10.90
CA GLU A 231 -4.14 1.82 12.21
C GLU A 231 -5.64 1.60 12.41
N GLU A 232 -6.47 2.63 12.16
CA GLU A 232 -7.93 2.52 12.23
C GLU A 232 -8.49 1.44 11.27
N ILE A 233 -7.93 1.34 10.06
CA ILE A 233 -8.33 0.31 9.08
C ILE A 233 -7.91 -1.09 9.57
N ALA A 234 -6.74 -1.24 10.17
CA ALA A 234 -6.26 -2.53 10.69
C ALA A 234 -7.15 -3.01 11.85
N GLU A 235 -7.54 -2.10 12.75
CA GLU A 235 -8.51 -2.40 13.82
C GLU A 235 -9.87 -2.83 13.26
N GLU A 236 -10.43 -2.07 12.31
CA GLU A 236 -11.70 -2.42 11.68
C GLU A 236 -11.63 -3.78 10.94
N GLN A 237 -10.49 -4.07 10.29
CA GLN A 237 -10.25 -5.35 9.64
C GLN A 237 -10.23 -6.51 10.65
N ALA A 238 -9.62 -6.31 11.83
CA ALA A 238 -9.59 -7.31 12.89
C ALA A 238 -11.01 -7.60 13.41
N ASP A 239 -11.81 -6.57 13.69
CA ASP A 239 -13.19 -6.70 14.13
C ASP A 239 -14.06 -7.45 13.11
N ARG A 240 -13.95 -7.10 11.82
CA ARG A 240 -14.68 -7.80 10.74
C ARG A 240 -14.25 -9.25 10.60
N THR A 241 -12.97 -9.55 10.83
CA THR A 241 -12.45 -10.92 10.77
C THR A 241 -13.01 -11.77 11.92
N GLU A 242 -13.16 -11.18 13.11
CA GLU A 242 -13.81 -11.84 14.24
C GLU A 242 -15.31 -12.10 13.99
N GLU A 243 -16.02 -11.18 13.34
CA GLU A 243 -17.41 -11.39 12.92
C GLU A 243 -17.52 -12.56 11.93
N VAL A 244 -16.67 -12.60 10.90
CA VAL A 244 -16.65 -13.70 9.93
C VAL A 244 -16.30 -15.03 10.60
N ALA A 245 -15.37 -15.05 11.57
CA ALA A 245 -15.07 -16.25 12.36
C ALA A 245 -16.31 -16.79 13.08
N GLY A 246 -17.13 -15.89 13.65
CA GLY A 246 -18.41 -16.25 14.26
C GLY A 246 -19.39 -16.88 13.26
N GLU A 247 -19.51 -16.29 12.07
CA GLU A 247 -20.37 -16.82 11.00
C GLU A 247 -19.90 -18.19 10.50
N VAL A 248 -18.59 -18.42 10.38
CA VAL A 248 -18.02 -19.73 10.02
C VAL A 248 -18.29 -20.78 11.09
N SER A 249 -18.24 -20.40 12.37
CA SER A 249 -18.63 -21.29 13.47
C SER A 249 -20.11 -21.67 13.41
N ASN A 250 -20.99 -20.71 13.08
CA ASN A 250 -22.43 -20.98 12.91
C ASN A 250 -22.69 -21.86 11.69
N LEU A 251 -21.96 -21.65 10.59
CA LEU A 251 -22.02 -22.49 9.40
C LEU A 251 -21.62 -23.92 9.72
N SER A 252 -20.53 -24.12 10.47
CA SER A 252 -20.05 -25.44 10.90
C SER A 252 -21.12 -26.19 11.70
N ALA A 253 -21.76 -25.52 12.66
CA ALA A 253 -22.86 -26.11 13.43
C ALA A 253 -24.07 -26.48 12.54
N THR A 254 -24.37 -25.66 11.53
CA THR A 254 -25.45 -25.94 10.58
C THR A 254 -25.14 -27.14 9.69
N VAL A 255 -23.89 -27.27 9.24
CA VAL A 255 -23.40 -28.42 8.46
C VAL A 255 -23.53 -29.70 9.27
N GLU A 256 -23.16 -29.69 10.55
CA GLU A 256 -23.35 -30.84 11.46
C GLU A 256 -24.84 -31.21 11.63
N GLU A 257 -25.72 -30.21 11.77
CA GLU A 257 -27.17 -30.43 11.88
C GLU A 257 -27.77 -31.03 10.60
N VAL A 258 -27.34 -30.56 9.43
CA VAL A 258 -27.74 -31.11 8.13
C VAL A 258 -27.24 -32.54 7.96
N ALA A 259 -25.99 -32.83 8.33
CA ALA A 259 -25.45 -34.19 8.28
C ALA A 259 -26.26 -35.15 9.17
N SER A 260 -26.53 -34.75 10.43
CA SER A 260 -27.35 -35.55 11.35
C SER A 260 -28.79 -35.76 10.84
N THR A 261 -29.35 -34.75 10.18
CA THR A 261 -30.69 -34.84 9.57
C THR A 261 -30.66 -35.79 8.37
N ALA A 262 -29.62 -35.73 7.55
CA ALA A 262 -29.45 -36.62 6.41
C ALA A 262 -29.36 -38.09 6.83
N ASP A 263 -28.58 -38.39 7.88
CA ASP A 263 -28.51 -39.73 8.47
C ASP A 263 -29.87 -40.21 8.98
N SER A 264 -30.61 -39.35 9.68
CA SER A 264 -31.94 -39.67 10.21
C SER A 264 -32.96 -39.96 9.09
N VAL A 265 -32.90 -39.19 8.00
CA VAL A 265 -33.73 -39.41 6.80
C VAL A 265 -33.34 -40.72 6.12
N ALA A 266 -32.05 -41.01 5.98
CA ALA A 266 -31.58 -42.27 5.39
C ALA A 266 -32.04 -43.49 6.20
N ASP A 267 -31.98 -43.43 7.53
CA ASP A 267 -32.46 -44.48 8.43
C ASP A 267 -33.98 -44.68 8.32
N THR A 268 -34.73 -43.58 8.28
CA THR A 268 -36.20 -43.61 8.14
C THR A 268 -36.61 -44.18 6.77
N SER A 269 -35.92 -43.79 5.69
CA SER A 269 -36.14 -44.35 4.36
C SER A 269 -35.83 -45.84 4.31
N ARG A 270 -34.76 -46.32 4.96
CA ARG A 270 -34.47 -47.76 5.05
C ARG A 270 -35.61 -48.52 5.74
N GLN A 271 -36.12 -48.02 6.86
CA GLN A 271 -37.27 -48.62 7.55
C GLN A 271 -38.56 -48.62 6.71
N ALA A 272 -38.79 -47.55 5.95
CA ALA A 272 -39.93 -47.46 5.04
C ALA A 272 -39.84 -48.51 3.91
N ARG A 273 -38.64 -48.70 3.34
CA ARG A 273 -38.39 -49.74 2.33
C ARG A 273 -38.67 -51.13 2.90
N ASP A 274 -38.10 -51.44 4.06
CA ASP A 274 -38.25 -52.76 4.70
C ASP A 274 -39.74 -53.03 5.02
N SER A 275 -40.49 -52.00 5.43
CA SER A 275 -41.93 -52.08 5.66
C SER A 275 -42.73 -52.33 4.39
N ALA A 276 -42.38 -51.67 3.27
CA ALA A 276 -43.02 -51.87 1.98
C ALA A 276 -42.71 -53.26 1.40
N GLU A 277 -41.46 -53.74 1.54
CA GLU A 277 -41.07 -55.09 1.14
C GLU A 277 -41.80 -56.17 1.94
N SER A 278 -41.94 -55.99 3.26
CA SER A 278 -42.73 -56.88 4.12
C SER A 278 -44.22 -56.84 3.76
N GLY A 279 -44.78 -55.65 3.49
CA GLY A 279 -46.15 -55.51 3.00
C GLY A 279 -46.37 -56.29 1.69
N ARG A 280 -45.39 -56.27 0.80
CA ARG A 280 -45.45 -56.97 -0.49
C ARG A 280 -45.43 -58.49 -0.32
N GLU A 281 -44.69 -59.00 0.66
CA GLU A 281 -44.71 -60.42 1.03
C GLU A 281 -46.08 -60.84 1.56
N VAL A 282 -46.65 -60.07 2.49
CA VAL A 282 -48.00 -60.33 3.03
C VAL A 282 -49.07 -60.28 1.93
N SER A 283 -48.98 -59.33 0.99
CA SER A 283 -49.91 -59.28 -0.15
C SER A 283 -49.76 -60.49 -1.08
N ARG A 284 -48.55 -61.03 -1.28
CA ARG A 284 -48.37 -62.28 -2.04
C ARG A 284 -49.04 -63.47 -1.34
N GLU A 285 -48.87 -63.58 -0.02
CA GLU A 285 -49.53 -64.63 0.75
C GLU A 285 -51.06 -64.52 0.67
N ALA A 286 -51.60 -63.29 0.72
CA ALA A 286 -53.04 -63.04 0.58
C ALA A 286 -53.55 -63.45 -0.82
N ARG A 287 -52.80 -63.14 -1.88
CA ARG A 287 -53.14 -63.58 -3.25
C ARG A 287 -53.17 -65.10 -3.37
N ASP A 288 -52.18 -65.78 -2.80
CA ASP A 288 -52.10 -67.24 -2.85
C ASP A 288 -53.23 -67.90 -2.05
N ALA A 289 -53.61 -67.31 -0.91
CA ALA A 289 -54.79 -67.71 -0.15
C ALA A 289 -56.08 -67.54 -0.98
N MET A 290 -56.28 -66.40 -1.64
CA MET A 290 -57.44 -66.17 -2.52
C MET A 290 -57.48 -67.16 -3.69
N SER A 291 -56.33 -67.46 -4.29
CA SER A 291 -56.26 -68.48 -5.34
C SER A 291 -56.63 -69.87 -4.83
N SER A 292 -56.29 -70.20 -3.59
CA SER A 292 -56.68 -71.46 -2.95
C SER A 292 -58.19 -71.52 -2.70
N VAL A 293 -58.78 -70.41 -2.20
CA VAL A 293 -60.24 -70.30 -2.01
C VAL A 293 -60.98 -70.43 -3.33
N ARG A 294 -60.48 -69.83 -4.42
CA ARG A 294 -61.03 -70.00 -5.77
C ARG A 294 -61.06 -71.46 -6.20
N THR A 295 -59.97 -72.20 -6.01
CA THR A 295 -59.91 -73.63 -6.33
C THR A 295 -60.94 -74.42 -5.52
N SER A 296 -61.04 -74.18 -4.21
CA SER A 296 -62.05 -74.85 -3.39
C SER A 296 -63.48 -74.48 -3.80
N SER A 297 -63.75 -73.24 -4.21
CA SER A 297 -65.06 -72.83 -4.72
C SER A 297 -65.44 -73.57 -6.01
N GLN A 298 -64.48 -73.77 -6.91
CA GLN A 298 -64.66 -74.55 -8.14
C GLN A 298 -64.92 -76.04 -7.87
N GLU A 299 -64.26 -76.61 -6.87
CA GLU A 299 -64.53 -77.98 -6.41
C GLU A 299 -65.96 -78.10 -5.87
N VAL A 300 -66.38 -77.18 -4.99
CA VAL A 300 -67.75 -77.16 -4.46
C VAL A 300 -68.78 -76.99 -5.58
N ARG A 301 -68.50 -76.15 -6.59
CA ARG A 301 -69.38 -76.01 -7.76
C ARG A 301 -69.54 -77.33 -8.50
N THR A 302 -68.44 -78.05 -8.71
CA THR A 302 -68.46 -79.37 -9.36
C THR A 302 -69.29 -80.38 -8.56
N ASP A 303 -69.12 -80.42 -7.23
CA ASP A 303 -69.90 -81.31 -6.36
C ASP A 303 -71.41 -80.99 -6.40
N VAL A 304 -71.76 -79.70 -6.49
CA VAL A 304 -73.16 -79.23 -6.60
C VAL A 304 -73.75 -79.57 -7.97
N ASP A 305 -72.98 -79.45 -9.04
CA ASP A 305 -73.39 -79.86 -10.40
C ASP A 305 -73.65 -81.38 -10.47
N GLU A 306 -72.77 -82.20 -9.87
CA GLU A 306 -72.95 -83.66 -9.76
C GLU A 306 -74.19 -84.02 -8.92
N LEU A 307 -74.44 -83.29 -7.82
CA LEU A 307 -75.64 -83.46 -7.01
C LEU A 307 -76.90 -83.13 -7.82
N SER A 308 -76.89 -82.05 -8.60
CA SER A 308 -78.01 -81.71 -9.48
C SER A 308 -78.34 -82.84 -10.44
N GLY A 309 -77.34 -83.40 -11.12
CA GLY A 309 -77.53 -84.54 -12.03
C GLY A 309 -78.04 -85.80 -11.33
N THR A 310 -77.56 -86.06 -10.09
CA THR A 310 -78.06 -87.18 -9.28
C THR A 310 -79.52 -86.99 -8.89
N VAL A 311 -79.93 -85.76 -8.56
CA VAL A 311 -81.31 -85.42 -8.19
C VAL A 311 -82.25 -85.58 -9.38
N ASP A 312 -81.82 -85.20 -10.58
CA ASP A 312 -82.58 -85.42 -11.83
C ASP A 312 -82.75 -86.92 -12.14
N GLU A 313 -81.75 -87.76 -11.87
CA GLU A 313 -81.86 -89.22 -12.02
C GLU A 313 -82.86 -89.82 -11.02
N ILE A 314 -82.92 -89.30 -9.79
CA ILE A 314 -83.92 -89.74 -8.80
C ILE A 314 -85.33 -89.32 -9.24
N ASP A 315 -85.49 -88.13 -9.81
CA ASP A 315 -86.78 -87.64 -10.34
C ASP A 315 -87.33 -88.60 -11.41
N GLU A 316 -86.50 -89.02 -12.37
CA GLU A 316 -86.87 -90.01 -13.40
C GLU A 316 -87.28 -91.37 -12.79
N VAL A 317 -86.62 -91.79 -11.71
CA VAL A 317 -87.01 -93.02 -10.98
C VAL A 317 -88.37 -92.86 -10.28
N ILE A 318 -88.65 -91.69 -9.71
CA ILE A 318 -89.94 -91.39 -9.06
C ILE A 318 -91.08 -91.37 -10.08
N ASP A 319 -90.86 -90.81 -11.27
CA ASP A 319 -91.81 -90.88 -12.38
C ASP A 319 -92.16 -92.33 -12.74
N VAL A 320 -91.15 -93.21 -12.84
CA VAL A 320 -91.37 -94.65 -13.09
C VAL A 320 -92.14 -95.31 -11.94
N ILE A 321 -91.88 -94.93 -10.68
CA ILE A 321 -92.61 -95.45 -9.52
C ILE A 321 -94.08 -95.02 -9.56
N ASN A 322 -94.35 -93.75 -9.89
CA ASN A 322 -95.70 -93.23 -10.09
C ASN A 322 -96.44 -94.00 -11.19
N ASP A 323 -95.79 -94.20 -12.34
CA ASP A 323 -96.33 -95.00 -13.46
C ASP A 323 -96.65 -96.45 -13.05
N ILE A 324 -95.73 -97.11 -12.32
CA ILE A 324 -95.95 -98.47 -11.81
C ILE A 324 -97.10 -98.50 -10.81
N ALA A 325 -97.18 -97.53 -9.91
CA ALA A 325 -98.23 -97.45 -8.91
C ALA A 325 -99.60 -97.19 -9.57
N ASP A 326 -99.67 -96.34 -10.60
CA ASP A 326 -100.87 -96.11 -11.41
C ASP A 326 -101.31 -97.38 -12.15
N GLN A 327 -100.37 -98.07 -12.80
CA GLN A 327 -100.65 -99.36 -13.44
C GLN A 327 -101.14 -100.40 -12.42
N THR A 328 -100.54 -100.44 -11.24
CA THR A 328 -100.91 -101.37 -10.16
C THR A 328 -102.31 -101.05 -9.61
N ASN A 329 -102.63 -99.76 -9.42
CA ASN A 329 -103.95 -99.29 -9.00
C ASN A 329 -105.02 -99.65 -10.05
N LEU A 330 -104.71 -99.48 -11.35
CA LEU A 330 -105.59 -99.83 -12.46
C LEU A 330 -105.79 -101.36 -12.58
N LEU A 331 -104.74 -102.16 -12.41
CA LEU A 331 -104.82 -103.62 -12.34
C LEU A 331 -105.67 -104.09 -11.15
N ALA A 332 -105.49 -103.48 -9.97
CA ALA A 332 -106.27 -103.78 -8.77
C ALA A 332 -107.74 -103.37 -8.93
N LEU A 333 -108.03 -102.27 -9.62
CA LEU A 333 -109.38 -101.84 -9.97
C LEU A 333 -110.05 -102.85 -10.91
N ASN A 334 -109.35 -103.29 -11.96
CA ASN A 334 -109.84 -104.31 -12.88
C ASN A 334 -110.09 -105.65 -12.16
N ALA A 335 -109.20 -106.06 -11.25
CA ALA A 335 -109.37 -107.27 -10.44
C ALA A 335 -110.59 -107.16 -9.49
N ASN A 336 -110.82 -106.00 -8.87
CA ASN A 336 -112.01 -105.74 -8.07
C ASN A 336 -113.31 -105.80 -8.89
N ILE A 337 -113.31 -105.25 -10.10
CA ILE A 337 -114.46 -105.32 -11.03
C ILE A 337 -114.77 -106.78 -11.39
N GLU A 338 -113.75 -107.58 -11.68
CA GLU A 338 -113.92 -108.98 -12.05
C GLU A 338 -114.35 -109.85 -10.86
N ALA A 339 -113.84 -109.58 -9.66
CA ALA A 339 -114.28 -110.22 -8.42
C ALA A 339 -115.76 -109.91 -8.11
N ALA A 340 -116.24 -108.70 -8.39
CA ALA A 340 -117.65 -108.33 -8.26
C ALA A 340 -118.57 -108.97 -9.33
N ARG A 341 -118.02 -109.48 -10.43
CA ARG A 341 -118.77 -110.18 -11.51
C ARG A 341 -118.87 -111.69 -11.32
N ALA A 342 -117.97 -112.31 -10.56
CA ALA A 342 -117.99 -113.74 -10.28
C ALA A 342 -118.94 -114.08 -9.12
N ASP A 343 -119.74 -115.15 -9.24
CA ASP A 343 -120.74 -115.55 -8.24
C ASP A 343 -120.16 -116.47 -7.14
N ARG A 344 -120.61 -116.28 -5.89
CA ARG A 344 -120.42 -117.04 -4.61
C ARG A 344 -119.02 -117.45 -4.10
N ASP A 345 -117.93 -117.39 -4.86
CA ASP A 345 -116.56 -117.75 -4.37
C ASP A 345 -115.49 -116.63 -4.52
N SER A 346 -115.88 -115.39 -4.79
CA SER A 346 -114.96 -114.28 -5.12
C SER A 346 -114.61 -113.31 -3.97
N GLU A 347 -115.16 -113.50 -2.77
CA GLU A 347 -114.99 -112.58 -1.63
C GLU A 347 -113.52 -112.43 -1.20
N GLY A 348 -112.75 -113.53 -1.18
CA GLY A 348 -111.31 -113.48 -0.83
C GLY A 348 -110.45 -112.75 -1.87
N PHE A 349 -110.81 -112.83 -3.16
CA PHE A 349 -110.12 -112.13 -4.24
C PHE A 349 -110.40 -110.62 -4.22
N ALA A 350 -111.63 -110.22 -3.88
CA ALA A 350 -111.99 -108.81 -3.72
C ALA A 350 -111.24 -108.15 -2.54
N VAL A 351 -111.00 -108.88 -1.44
CA VAL A 351 -110.20 -108.37 -0.32
C VAL A 351 -108.75 -108.12 -0.74
N VAL A 352 -108.13 -109.08 -1.44
CA VAL A 352 -106.74 -108.93 -1.93
C VAL A 352 -106.63 -107.81 -2.96
N ALA A 353 -107.58 -107.68 -3.88
CA ALA A 353 -107.58 -106.60 -4.86
C ALA A 353 -107.74 -105.20 -4.21
N ASN A 354 -108.55 -105.07 -3.14
CA ASN A 354 -108.62 -103.82 -2.37
C ASN A 354 -107.34 -103.52 -1.59
N GLU A 355 -106.68 -104.54 -1.04
CA GLU A 355 -105.38 -104.39 -0.37
C GLU A 355 -104.30 -103.91 -1.35
N ILE A 356 -104.20 -104.52 -2.54
CA ILE A 356 -103.28 -104.10 -3.61
C ILE A 356 -103.58 -102.67 -4.05
N LYS A 357 -104.86 -102.30 -4.19
CA LYS A 357 -105.28 -100.93 -4.51
C LYS A 357 -104.81 -99.94 -3.45
N SER A 358 -105.00 -100.27 -2.17
CA SER A 358 -104.58 -99.43 -1.06
C SER A 358 -103.06 -99.26 -1.01
N LEU A 359 -102.30 -100.34 -1.27
CA LEU A 359 -100.83 -100.29 -1.35
C LEU A 359 -100.34 -99.46 -2.53
N ALA A 360 -100.99 -99.57 -3.69
CA ALA A 360 -100.70 -98.74 -4.86
C ALA A 360 -100.96 -97.26 -4.58
N GLN A 361 -102.09 -96.93 -3.93
CA GLN A 361 -102.42 -95.56 -3.52
C GLN A 361 -101.39 -95.02 -2.51
N GLN A 362 -100.99 -95.82 -1.52
CA GLN A 362 -99.94 -95.44 -0.57
C GLN A 362 -98.58 -95.23 -1.26
N ALA A 363 -98.24 -96.06 -2.26
CA ALA A 363 -97.03 -95.89 -3.05
C ALA A 363 -97.04 -94.57 -3.84
N GLN A 364 -98.17 -94.18 -4.42
CA GLN A 364 -98.35 -92.87 -5.07
C GLN A 364 -98.22 -91.70 -4.09
N ASP A 365 -98.87 -91.81 -2.93
CA ASP A 365 -98.81 -90.76 -1.91
C ASP A 365 -97.36 -90.56 -1.43
N GLN A 366 -96.61 -91.65 -1.21
CA GLN A 366 -95.19 -91.59 -0.85
C GLN A 366 -94.29 -91.09 -1.99
N ALA A 367 -94.57 -91.49 -3.24
CA ALA A 367 -93.85 -90.98 -4.40
C ALA A 367 -94.05 -89.46 -4.56
N GLY A 368 -95.25 -88.94 -4.36
CA GLY A 368 -95.53 -87.50 -4.37
C GLY A 368 -94.89 -86.72 -3.20
N GLU A 369 -94.76 -87.34 -2.03
CA GLU A 369 -93.96 -86.77 -0.93
C GLU A 369 -92.47 -86.69 -1.30
N ILE A 370 -91.92 -87.71 -1.96
CA ILE A 370 -90.53 -87.71 -2.43
C ILE A 370 -90.30 -86.69 -3.55
N GLU A 371 -91.21 -86.61 -4.54
CA GLU A 371 -91.19 -85.60 -5.61
C GLU A 371 -91.14 -84.19 -5.02
N SER A 372 -91.97 -83.90 -4.01
CA SER A 372 -91.94 -82.60 -3.30
C SER A 372 -90.59 -82.33 -2.62
N MET A 373 -89.95 -83.35 -2.05
CA MET A 373 -88.60 -83.22 -1.47
C MET A 373 -87.53 -82.99 -2.54
N ILE A 374 -87.62 -83.65 -3.69
CA ILE A 374 -86.71 -83.47 -4.83
C ILE A 374 -86.77 -82.05 -5.35
N VAL A 375 -87.97 -81.50 -5.57
CA VAL A 375 -88.16 -80.10 -5.99
C VAL A 375 -87.53 -79.13 -4.99
N GLU A 376 -87.65 -79.40 -3.69
CA GLU A 376 -87.01 -78.55 -2.68
C GLU A 376 -85.48 -78.67 -2.69
N VAL A 377 -84.93 -79.87 -2.93
CA VAL A 377 -83.49 -80.08 -3.08
C VAL A 377 -82.97 -79.36 -4.33
N GLN A 378 -83.60 -79.52 -5.49
CA GLN A 378 -83.25 -78.81 -6.74
C GLN A 378 -83.19 -77.30 -6.51
N ARG A 379 -84.25 -76.72 -5.91
CA ARG A 379 -84.29 -75.27 -5.61
C ARG A 379 -83.15 -74.81 -4.69
N ARG A 380 -82.74 -75.65 -3.72
CA ARG A 380 -81.60 -75.35 -2.83
C ARG A 380 -80.27 -75.49 -3.54
N THR A 381 -80.14 -76.44 -4.46
CA THR A 381 -78.96 -76.65 -5.31
C THR A 381 -78.78 -75.43 -6.23
N GLU A 382 -79.84 -75.00 -6.95
CA GLU A 382 -79.81 -73.78 -7.78
C GLU A 382 -79.41 -72.54 -6.98
N GLY A 383 -80.02 -72.31 -5.82
CA GLY A 383 -79.64 -71.17 -4.96
C GLY A 383 -78.21 -71.24 -4.43
N THR A 384 -77.64 -72.45 -4.33
CA THR A 384 -76.23 -72.66 -3.97
C THR A 384 -75.32 -72.32 -5.14
N VAL A 385 -75.68 -72.69 -6.37
CA VAL A 385 -74.95 -72.30 -7.60
C VAL A 385 -74.89 -70.78 -7.73
N ASP A 386 -76.02 -70.07 -7.60
CA ASP A 386 -76.06 -68.59 -7.66
C ASP A 386 -75.13 -67.95 -6.60
N SER A 387 -75.09 -68.55 -5.40
CA SER A 387 -74.22 -68.09 -4.32
C SER A 387 -72.74 -68.33 -4.62
N LEU A 388 -72.42 -69.45 -5.27
CA LEU A 388 -71.05 -69.77 -5.71
C LEU A 388 -70.59 -68.84 -6.84
N GLU A 389 -71.43 -68.51 -7.81
CA GLU A 389 -71.10 -67.52 -8.85
C GLU A 389 -70.80 -66.15 -8.26
N THR A 390 -71.61 -65.72 -7.28
CA THR A 390 -71.37 -64.46 -6.55
C THR A 390 -70.06 -64.52 -5.77
N THR A 391 -69.74 -65.66 -5.16
CA THR A 391 -68.50 -65.87 -4.40
C THR A 391 -67.28 -65.86 -5.31
N GLU A 392 -67.34 -66.51 -6.48
CA GLU A 392 -66.25 -66.47 -7.48
C GLU A 392 -65.97 -65.04 -7.93
N ALA A 393 -67.01 -64.26 -8.23
CA ALA A 393 -66.85 -62.84 -8.60
C ALA A 393 -66.16 -62.02 -7.48
N GLN A 394 -66.55 -62.24 -6.23
CA GLN A 394 -65.92 -61.57 -5.08
C GLN A 394 -64.45 -61.97 -4.88
N ILE A 395 -64.10 -63.23 -5.17
CA ILE A 395 -62.71 -63.69 -5.09
C ILE A 395 -61.86 -63.05 -6.20
N ASP A 396 -62.37 -62.97 -7.42
CA ASP A 396 -61.65 -62.34 -8.53
C ASP A 396 -61.45 -60.83 -8.31
N ASP A 397 -62.45 -60.15 -7.75
CA ASP A 397 -62.31 -58.76 -7.29
C ASP A 397 -61.24 -58.64 -6.20
N GLY A 398 -61.26 -59.54 -5.20
CA GLY A 398 -60.28 -59.57 -4.12
C GLY A 398 -58.85 -59.82 -4.61
N VAL A 399 -58.66 -60.69 -5.60
CA VAL A 399 -57.34 -60.90 -6.24
C VAL A 399 -56.88 -59.60 -6.92
N SER A 400 -57.77 -58.95 -7.66
CA SER A 400 -57.46 -57.70 -8.36
C SER A 400 -57.05 -56.58 -7.40
N GLU A 401 -57.74 -56.44 -6.25
CA GLU A 401 -57.38 -55.46 -5.22
C GLU A 401 -56.02 -55.75 -4.56
N VAL A 402 -55.70 -57.03 -4.33
CA VAL A 402 -54.40 -57.43 -3.80
C VAL A 402 -53.28 -57.12 -4.80
N GLU A 403 -53.48 -57.41 -6.08
CA GLU A 403 -52.51 -57.09 -7.13
C GLU A 403 -52.29 -55.58 -7.26
N ALA A 404 -53.35 -54.78 -7.21
CA ALA A 404 -53.24 -53.31 -7.21
C ALA A 404 -52.48 -52.80 -5.96
N SER A 405 -52.68 -53.42 -4.80
CA SER A 405 -51.94 -53.09 -3.58
C SER A 405 -50.45 -53.42 -3.70
N MET A 406 -50.11 -54.54 -4.34
CA MET A 406 -48.71 -54.90 -4.60
C MET A 406 -48.02 -53.88 -5.51
N GLU A 407 -48.68 -53.43 -6.57
CA GLU A 407 -48.15 -52.41 -7.48
C GLU A 407 -47.86 -51.10 -6.72
N LYS A 408 -48.77 -50.68 -5.82
CA LYS A 408 -48.55 -49.49 -4.98
C LYS A 408 -47.38 -49.65 -4.00
N LEU A 409 -47.13 -50.85 -3.50
CA LEU A 409 -45.98 -51.12 -2.65
C LEU A 409 -44.67 -51.10 -3.44
N ASP A 410 -44.67 -51.57 -4.69
CA ASP A 410 -43.52 -51.43 -5.59
C ASP A 410 -43.23 -49.95 -5.92
N ASP A 411 -44.27 -49.14 -6.18
CA ASP A 411 -44.14 -47.68 -6.34
C ASP A 411 -43.47 -47.03 -5.12
N ILE A 412 -43.83 -47.46 -3.90
CA ILE A 412 -43.23 -46.95 -2.65
C ILE A 412 -41.76 -47.36 -2.54
N VAL A 413 -41.42 -48.60 -2.87
CA VAL A 413 -40.02 -49.07 -2.83
C VAL A 413 -39.14 -48.27 -3.79
N GLU A 414 -39.63 -47.98 -4.99
CA GLU A 414 -38.92 -47.15 -5.97
C GLU A 414 -38.73 -45.71 -5.45
N ALA A 415 -39.81 -45.06 -5.00
CA ALA A 415 -39.74 -43.70 -4.46
C ALA A 415 -38.82 -43.56 -3.24
N VAL A 416 -38.79 -44.57 -2.37
CA VAL A 416 -37.86 -44.63 -1.23
C VAL A 416 -36.42 -44.83 -1.71
N GLY A 417 -36.21 -45.61 -2.77
CA GLY A 417 -34.90 -45.77 -3.42
C GLY A 417 -34.35 -44.43 -3.92
N ASP A 418 -35.17 -43.64 -4.61
CA ASP A 418 -34.82 -42.30 -5.07
C ASP A 418 -34.51 -41.35 -3.91
N ALA A 419 -35.30 -41.42 -2.82
CA ALA A 419 -35.03 -40.63 -1.62
C ALA A 419 -33.68 -40.98 -0.97
N VAL A 420 -33.29 -42.26 -0.96
CA VAL A 420 -31.99 -42.71 -0.46
C VAL A 420 -30.84 -42.26 -1.38
N ALA A 421 -31.04 -42.23 -2.70
CA ALA A 421 -30.04 -41.67 -3.61
C ALA A 421 -29.87 -40.17 -3.37
N GLY A 422 -30.98 -39.42 -3.28
CA GLY A 422 -30.94 -37.98 -3.02
C GLY A 422 -30.29 -37.63 -1.68
N ILE A 423 -30.53 -38.41 -0.62
CA ILE A 423 -29.90 -38.14 0.68
C ILE A 423 -28.38 -38.42 0.68
N GLN A 424 -27.90 -39.34 -0.16
CA GLN A 424 -26.46 -39.57 -0.35
C GLN A 424 -25.79 -38.40 -1.08
N GLU A 425 -26.46 -37.80 -2.05
CA GLU A 425 -25.99 -36.57 -2.71
C GLU A 425 -25.93 -35.41 -1.70
N VAL A 426 -26.95 -35.24 -0.86
CA VAL A 426 -26.95 -34.25 0.22
C VAL A 426 -25.79 -34.48 1.19
N SER A 427 -25.54 -35.73 1.61
CA SER A 427 -24.41 -36.07 2.48
C SER A 427 -23.07 -35.67 1.85
N THR A 428 -22.87 -35.99 0.57
CA THR A 428 -21.65 -35.64 -0.16
C THR A 428 -21.45 -34.12 -0.24
N ALA A 429 -22.51 -33.39 -0.58
CA ALA A 429 -22.47 -31.92 -0.60
C ALA A 429 -22.21 -31.32 0.79
N THR A 430 -22.71 -31.97 1.85
CA THR A 430 -22.48 -31.55 3.24
C THR A 430 -21.02 -31.75 3.64
N ASP A 431 -20.39 -32.87 3.24
CA ASP A 431 -18.95 -33.11 3.44
C ASP A 431 -18.08 -32.06 2.71
N GLU A 432 -18.44 -31.70 1.47
CA GLU A 432 -17.77 -30.64 0.71
C GLU A 432 -17.92 -29.25 1.37
N GLN A 433 -19.11 -28.97 1.94
CA GLN A 433 -19.35 -27.75 2.71
C GLN A 433 -18.54 -27.71 4.00
N ALA A 434 -18.41 -28.83 4.71
CA ALA A 434 -17.56 -28.93 5.90
C ALA A 434 -16.10 -28.59 5.57
N ALA A 435 -15.54 -29.20 4.53
CA ALA A 435 -14.17 -28.93 4.08
C ALA A 435 -13.99 -27.46 3.67
N SER A 436 -14.98 -26.88 3.00
CA SER A 436 -14.97 -25.46 2.62
C SER A 436 -15.02 -24.54 3.85
N ALA A 437 -15.81 -24.89 4.87
CA ALA A 437 -15.87 -24.12 6.11
C ALA A 437 -14.54 -24.16 6.89
N GLU A 438 -13.86 -25.30 6.92
CA GLU A 438 -12.50 -25.43 7.48
C GLU A 438 -11.48 -24.57 6.73
N GLU A 439 -11.53 -24.54 5.40
CA GLU A 439 -10.66 -23.69 4.59
C GLU A 439 -10.92 -22.20 4.85
N ILE A 440 -12.19 -21.80 4.94
CA ILE A 440 -12.55 -20.42 5.27
C ILE A 440 -12.08 -20.05 6.67
N ALA A 441 -12.23 -20.95 7.66
CA ALA A 441 -11.72 -20.71 9.01
C ALA A 441 -10.20 -20.45 9.01
N ALA A 442 -9.43 -21.25 8.27
CA ALA A 442 -7.99 -21.05 8.13
C ALA A 442 -7.63 -19.72 7.44
N MET A 443 -8.39 -19.30 6.42
CA MET A 443 -8.21 -18.01 5.76
C MET A 443 -8.54 -16.83 6.68
N VAL A 444 -9.53 -16.98 7.55
CA VAL A 444 -9.92 -15.99 8.56
C VAL A 444 -8.82 -15.82 9.60
N ASP A 445 -8.26 -16.92 10.10
CA ASP A 445 -7.10 -16.88 11.01
C ASP A 445 -5.89 -16.20 10.34
N GLU A 446 -5.59 -16.53 9.08
CA GLU A 446 -4.50 -15.85 8.35
C GLU A 446 -4.79 -14.36 8.13
N ALA A 447 -6.04 -13.98 7.85
CA ALA A 447 -6.42 -12.58 7.69
C ALA A 447 -6.26 -11.79 9.00
N ARG A 448 -6.56 -12.41 10.14
CA ARG A 448 -6.35 -11.85 11.48
C ARG A 448 -4.85 -11.62 11.73
N ASP A 449 -4.03 -12.64 11.53
CA ASP A 449 -2.57 -12.53 11.71
C ASP A 449 -1.97 -11.42 10.84
N ARG A 450 -2.46 -11.27 9.60
CA ARG A 450 -2.04 -10.19 8.70
C ARG A 450 -2.51 -8.81 9.17
N ALA A 451 -3.71 -8.69 9.75
CA ALA A 451 -4.20 -7.43 10.29
C ALA A 451 -3.33 -6.99 11.48
N ASP A 452 -2.99 -7.91 12.39
CA ASP A 452 -2.08 -7.66 13.51
C ASP A 452 -0.70 -7.23 13.01
N GLN A 453 -0.16 -7.91 11.99
CA GLN A 453 1.12 -7.53 11.38
C GLN A 453 1.08 -6.12 10.76
N VAL A 454 -0.02 -5.77 10.07
CA VAL A 454 -0.19 -4.42 9.51
C VAL A 454 -0.21 -3.37 10.62
N ALA A 455 -0.90 -3.61 11.72
CA ALA A 455 -0.93 -2.69 12.86
C ALA A 455 0.47 -2.47 13.47
N GLU A 456 1.29 -3.52 13.58
CA GLU A 456 2.68 -3.42 14.04
C GLU A 456 3.56 -2.58 13.09
N GLU A 457 3.46 -2.83 11.77
CA GLU A 457 4.21 -2.08 10.76
C GLU A 457 3.78 -0.60 10.72
N VAL A 458 2.48 -0.32 10.85
CA VAL A 458 1.94 1.04 10.92
C VAL A 458 2.48 1.77 12.15
N THR A 459 2.54 1.11 13.31
CA THR A 459 3.16 1.66 14.53
C THR A 459 4.65 1.99 14.28
N ALA A 460 5.37 1.15 13.54
CA ALA A 460 6.77 1.41 13.18
C ALA A 460 6.91 2.62 12.25
N VAL A 461 6.02 2.78 11.27
CA VAL A 461 5.97 3.94 10.37
C VAL A 461 5.66 5.23 11.14
N ALA A 462 4.70 5.21 12.06
CA ALA A 462 4.36 6.37 12.90
C ALA A 462 5.59 6.83 13.71
N ARG A 463 6.30 5.91 14.37
CA ARG A 463 7.56 6.21 15.08
C ARG A 463 8.68 6.71 14.17
N ALA A 464 8.72 6.27 12.91
CA ALA A 464 9.68 6.78 11.94
C ALA A 464 9.36 8.22 11.55
N ALA A 465 8.08 8.55 11.33
CA ALA A 465 7.61 9.90 11.04
C ALA A 465 7.86 10.87 12.21
N GLU A 466 7.66 10.43 13.46
CA GLU A 466 8.02 11.21 14.66
C GLU A 466 9.51 11.56 14.68
N ARG A 467 10.39 10.56 14.49
CA ARG A 467 11.84 10.78 14.43
C ARG A 467 12.25 11.68 13.27
N GLN A 468 11.59 11.56 12.12
CA GLN A 468 11.84 12.42 10.97
C GLN A 468 11.44 13.87 11.26
N THR A 469 10.33 14.09 11.97
CA THR A 469 9.88 15.42 12.43
C THR A 469 10.92 16.06 13.35
N GLU A 470 11.50 15.31 14.28
CA GLU A 470 12.59 15.80 15.14
C GLU A 470 13.83 16.21 14.34
N LYS A 471 14.18 15.44 13.29
CA LYS A 471 15.31 15.74 12.41
C LYS A 471 15.08 16.96 11.52
N VAL A 472 13.87 17.11 10.99
CA VAL A 472 13.45 18.32 10.28
C VAL A 472 13.62 19.55 11.19
N ALA A 473 13.12 19.48 12.42
CA ALA A 473 13.27 20.58 13.39
C ALA A 473 14.74 20.86 13.77
N GLU A 474 15.63 19.88 13.68
CA GLU A 474 17.08 20.07 13.85
C GLU A 474 17.72 20.80 12.66
N ILE A 475 17.29 20.48 11.45
CA ILE A 475 17.74 21.17 10.23
C ILE A 475 17.22 22.62 10.24
N GLU A 476 15.93 22.85 10.54
CA GLU A 476 15.35 24.20 10.65
C GLU A 476 16.15 25.07 11.64
N ARG A 477 16.53 24.52 12.79
CA ARG A 477 17.39 25.22 13.77
C ARG A 477 18.79 25.52 13.22
N SER A 478 19.38 24.59 12.47
CA SER A 478 20.72 24.76 11.89
C SER A 478 20.71 25.83 10.79
N VAL A 479 19.68 25.83 9.94
CA VAL A 479 19.42 26.86 8.92
C VAL A 479 19.20 28.22 9.58
N GLY A 480 18.40 28.30 10.65
CA GLY A 480 18.20 29.54 11.40
C GLY A 480 19.48 30.07 12.03
N GLN A 481 20.37 29.20 12.54
CA GLN A 481 21.69 29.61 13.02
C GLN A 481 22.57 30.18 11.90
N LEU A 482 22.53 29.59 10.70
CA LEU A 482 23.28 30.08 9.54
C LEU A 482 22.78 31.43 9.04
N ARG A 483 21.51 31.79 9.28
CA ARG A 483 20.93 33.11 8.97
C ARG A 483 21.08 34.16 10.06
N GLY A 484 21.75 33.83 11.18
CA GLY A 484 21.92 34.76 12.30
C GLY A 484 20.66 34.95 13.16
N ASP A 485 19.57 34.22 12.88
CA ASP A 485 18.32 34.27 13.65
C ASP A 485 18.50 33.80 15.12
N GLY A 486 19.63 33.15 15.43
CA GLY A 486 20.02 32.71 16.77
C GLY A 486 20.80 33.72 17.62
N HIS A 487 21.13 34.91 17.11
CA HIS A 487 21.93 35.93 17.83
C HIS A 487 21.15 37.21 18.20
N GLY A 488 19.83 37.20 18.04
CA GLY A 488 18.91 38.24 18.49
C GLY A 488 17.94 37.77 19.59
N SER A 489 18.43 37.33 20.74
CA SER A 489 17.65 37.20 22.00
C SER A 489 18.52 37.33 23.23
#